data_AF-A0A7S2HGU6-F1
#
_entry.id   AF-A0A7S2HGU6-F1
#
_cell.length_a   1.000
_cell.length_b   1.000
_cell.length_c   1.000
_cell.angle_alpha   90.00
_cell.angle_beta   90.00
_cell.angle_gamma   90.00
#
_symmetry.space_group_name_H-M   'P 1'
#
loop_
_entity.id
_entity.type
_entity.pdbx_description
1 polymer ?
#
loop_
_entity_poly.entity_id
_entity_poly.type
_entity_poly.pdbx_seq_one_letter_code
_entity_poly.pdbx_strand_id
1 'polypeptide(L)'
;YFMGGIVLVSSGEEDMGRYGAFAYTCGIGLCMKLCACTLQQKLIGQNFKEQLWVRQLVGVNSPVIRTMRLILQRPGLNLAKVSILVGGPDWPTSVLCGILDLNLAPILLGTLPVLFLIIPTSLSG
;
A
#
# COMPACT_ATOMS: atom_id res chain seq x y z
N TYR A 1 -3.77 -6.58 7.33
CA TYR A 1 -2.97 -7.75 6.91
C TYR A 1 -2.07 -8.24 8.03
N PHE A 2 -1.52 -7.39 8.90
CA PHE A 2 -0.74 -7.83 10.07
C PHE A 2 -1.49 -8.76 11.04
N MET A 3 -2.66 -8.36 11.55
CA MET A 3 -3.48 -9.22 12.43
C MET A 3 -4.01 -10.46 11.69
N GLY A 4 -4.36 -10.31 10.41
CA GLY A 4 -4.75 -11.42 9.55
C GLY A 4 -3.64 -12.44 9.36
N GLY A 5 -2.37 -12.02 9.33
CA GLY A 5 -1.19 -12.88 9.29
C GLY A 5 -1.18 -13.92 10.40
N ILE A 6 -1.47 -13.47 11.62
CA ILE A 6 -1.43 -14.30 12.84
C ILE A 6 -2.67 -15.19 12.94
N VAL A 7 -3.84 -14.62 12.69
CA VAL A 7 -5.13 -15.32 12.91
C VAL A 7 -5.44 -16.32 11.79
N LEU A 8 -5.15 -15.98 10.53
CA LEU A 8 -5.50 -16.84 9.40
C LEU A 8 -4.59 -18.07 9.29
N VAL A 9 -3.32 -17.96 9.70
CA VAL A 9 -2.40 -19.12 9.73
C VAL A 9 -2.82 -20.09 10.83
N SER A 10 -3.04 -19.60 12.05
CA SER A 10 -3.47 -20.43 13.18
C SER A 10 -4.83 -21.10 12.95
N SER A 11 -5.79 -20.41 12.31
CA SER A 11 -7.10 -21.00 12.00
C SER A 11 -7.08 -21.92 10.77
N GLY A 12 -6.21 -21.66 9.79
CA GLY A 12 -6.13 -22.43 8.54
C GLY A 12 -5.21 -23.64 8.60
N GLU A 13 -4.41 -23.80 9.66
CA GLU A 13 -3.45 -24.89 9.81
C GLU A 13 -4.15 -26.26 9.84
N GLU A 14 -5.32 -26.36 10.49
CA GLU A 14 -6.10 -27.60 10.60
C GLU A 14 -6.65 -28.08 9.24
N ASP A 15 -7.06 -27.14 8.37
CA ASP A 15 -7.70 -27.46 7.09
C ASP A 15 -6.71 -27.63 5.93
N MET A 16 -5.67 -26.78 5.88
CA MET A 16 -4.79 -26.66 4.71
C MET A 16 -3.33 -27.06 4.99
N GLY A 17 -3.01 -27.38 6.24
CA GLY A 17 -1.64 -27.56 6.71
C GLY A 17 -0.85 -26.25 6.76
N ARG A 18 0.22 -26.22 7.56
CA ARG A 18 0.99 -25.01 7.87
C ARG A 18 1.48 -24.23 6.64
N TYR A 19 2.03 -24.93 5.65
CA TYR A 19 2.54 -24.28 4.42
C TYR A 19 1.42 -23.76 3.53
N GLY A 20 0.27 -24.46 3.47
CA GLY A 20 -0.91 -24.03 2.73
C GLY A 20 -1.55 -22.80 3.35
N ALA A 21 -1.76 -22.82 4.68
CA ALA A 21 -2.29 -21.70 5.45
C ALA A 21 -1.39 -20.46 5.35
N PHE A 22 -0.06 -20.64 5.40
CA PHE A 22 0.91 -19.56 5.20
C PHE A 22 0.80 -18.91 3.81
N ALA A 23 0.84 -19.72 2.74
CA ALA A 23 0.77 -19.22 1.37
C ALA A 23 -0.56 -18.49 1.10
N TYR A 24 -1.67 -19.07 1.58
CA TYR A 24 -3.01 -18.48 1.50
C TYR A 24 -3.07 -17.12 2.21
N THR A 25 -2.57 -17.05 3.44
CA THR A 25 -2.58 -15.83 4.24
C THR A 25 -1.73 -14.73 3.60
N CYS A 26 -0.58 -15.07 3.02
CA CYS A 26 0.24 -14.11 2.26
C CYS A 26 -0.51 -13.60 1.02
N GLY A 27 -1.16 -14.49 0.28
CA GLY A 27 -1.97 -14.15 -0.90
C GLY A 27 -3.11 -13.20 -0.56
N ILE A 28 -3.93 -13.54 0.44
CA ILE A 28 -5.03 -12.68 0.91
C ILE A 28 -4.51 -11.36 1.46
N GLY A 29 -3.44 -11.38 2.25
CA GLY A 29 -2.81 -10.17 2.79
C GLY A 29 -2.40 -9.19 1.69
N LEU A 30 -1.79 -9.72 0.62
CA LEU A 30 -1.40 -8.93 -0.54
C LEU A 30 -2.61 -8.41 -1.32
N CYS A 31 -3.59 -9.27 -1.64
CA CYS A 31 -4.81 -8.88 -2.34
C CYS A 31 -5.55 -7.76 -1.60
N MET A 32 -5.76 -7.94 -0.28
CA MET A 32 -6.40 -6.94 0.55
C MET A 32 -5.63 -5.63 0.57
N LYS A 33 -4.29 -5.68 0.64
CA LYS A 33 -3.44 -4.49 0.58
C LYS A 33 -3.60 -3.74 -0.74
N LEU A 34 -3.52 -4.43 -1.88
CA LEU A 34 -3.67 -3.81 -3.20
C LEU A 34 -5.09 -3.25 -3.43
N CYS A 35 -6.12 -3.94 -2.95
CA CYS A 35 -7.50 -3.45 -2.96
C CYS A 35 -7.63 -2.19 -2.10
N ALA A 36 -7.11 -2.19 -0.87
CA ALA A 36 -7.13 -1.02 0.01
C ALA A 36 -6.43 0.18 -0.63
N CYS A 37 -5.22 0.00 -1.17
CA CYS A 37 -4.50 1.06 -1.89
C CYS A 37 -5.32 1.60 -3.06
N THR A 38 -5.96 0.72 -3.84
CA THR A 38 -6.81 1.12 -4.98
C THR A 38 -8.00 1.97 -4.54
N LEU A 39 -8.75 1.50 -3.53
CA LEU A 39 -9.93 2.22 -3.02
C LEU A 39 -9.52 3.56 -2.40
N GLN A 40 -8.45 3.59 -1.61
CA GLN A 40 -7.94 4.82 -1.00
C GLN A 40 -7.47 5.82 -2.05
N GLN A 41 -6.75 5.38 -3.08
CA GLN A 41 -6.28 6.26 -4.16
C GLN A 41 -7.43 6.77 -5.02
N LYS A 42 -8.36 5.90 -5.43
CA LYS A 42 -9.42 6.22 -6.40
C LYS A 42 -10.68 6.82 -5.77
N LEU A 43 -11.15 6.31 -4.65
CA LEU A 43 -12.39 6.75 -4.03
C LEU A 43 -12.20 7.87 -3.00
N ILE A 44 -11.01 8.01 -2.43
CA ILE A 44 -10.74 9.04 -1.42
C ILE A 44 -9.82 10.11 -2.01
N GLY A 45 -8.60 9.72 -2.39
CA GLY A 45 -7.57 10.67 -2.83
C GLY A 45 -7.97 11.47 -4.07
N GLN A 46 -8.49 10.82 -5.11
CA GLN A 46 -8.93 11.54 -6.32
C GLN A 46 -10.12 12.46 -6.05
N ASN A 47 -11.05 12.09 -5.17
CA ASN A 47 -12.17 12.97 -4.77
C ASN A 47 -11.69 14.20 -3.97
N PHE A 48 -10.58 14.08 -3.23
CA PHE A 48 -9.97 15.20 -2.51
C PHE A 48 -9.04 16.07 -3.35
N LYS A 49 -8.69 15.65 -4.58
CA LYS A 49 -7.82 16.42 -5.49
C LYS A 49 -8.36 17.81 -5.80
N GLU A 50 -9.69 17.99 -5.82
CA GLU A 50 -10.33 19.27 -6.17
C GLU A 50 -10.58 20.18 -4.96
N GLN A 51 -10.50 19.63 -3.74
CA GLN A 51 -10.81 20.36 -2.52
C GLN A 51 -9.61 21.20 -2.05
N LEU A 52 -9.71 22.53 -2.19
CA LEU A 52 -8.60 23.46 -1.88
C LEU A 52 -8.11 23.32 -0.42
N TRP A 53 -9.03 23.17 0.53
CA TRP A 53 -8.68 23.03 1.95
C TRP A 53 -7.86 21.75 2.23
N VAL A 54 -8.20 20.62 1.59
CA VAL A 54 -7.42 19.38 1.72
C VAL A 54 -6.04 19.56 1.11
N ARG A 55 -5.95 20.18 -0.06
CA ARG A 55 -4.66 20.43 -0.72
C ARG A 55 -3.75 21.35 0.09
N GLN A 56 -4.33 22.33 0.77
CA GLN A 56 -3.62 23.21 1.70
C GLN A 56 -3.15 22.45 2.93
N LEU A 57 -4.01 21.65 3.56
CA LEU A 57 -3.69 20.84 4.75
C LEU A 57 -2.57 19.82 4.47
N VAL A 58 -2.64 19.13 3.33
CA VAL A 58 -1.62 18.18 2.88
C VAL A 58 -0.33 18.89 2.44
N GLY A 59 -0.40 20.20 2.14
CA GLY A 59 0.75 20.96 1.68
C GLY A 59 1.27 20.48 0.33
N VAL A 60 0.38 20.27 -0.65
CA VAL A 60 0.74 19.70 -1.97
C VAL A 60 1.81 20.51 -2.74
N ASN A 61 2.00 21.77 -2.38
CA ASN A 61 3.02 22.65 -2.94
C ASN A 61 4.33 22.71 -2.15
N SER A 62 4.43 22.00 -1.03
CA SER A 62 5.66 21.91 -0.25
C SER A 62 6.77 21.20 -1.05
N PRO A 63 8.05 21.54 -0.83
CA PRO A 63 9.17 20.87 -1.50
C PRO A 63 9.17 19.35 -1.31
N VAL A 64 8.79 18.87 -0.13
CA VAL A 64 8.73 17.44 0.20
C VAL A 64 7.70 16.73 -0.68
N ILE A 65 6.44 17.18 -0.68
CA ILE A 65 5.37 16.53 -1.44
C ILE A 65 5.60 16.63 -2.94
N ARG A 66 6.14 17.76 -3.43
CA ARG A 66 6.55 17.91 -4.83
C ARG A 66 7.65 16.92 -5.22
N THR A 67 8.64 16.72 -4.35
CA THR A 67 9.73 15.77 -4.58
C THR A 67 9.20 14.33 -4.60
N MET A 68 8.33 13.98 -3.65
CA MET A 68 7.65 12.68 -3.64
C MET A 68 6.86 12.46 -4.94
N ARG A 69 6.08 13.45 -5.39
CA ARG A 69 5.36 13.39 -6.66
C ARG A 69 6.30 13.06 -7.83
N LEU A 70 7.41 13.77 -7.94
CA LEU A 70 8.39 13.54 -9.01
C LEU A 70 8.99 12.13 -8.95
N ILE A 71 9.35 11.64 -7.76
CA ILE A 71 9.89 10.28 -7.58
C ILE A 71 8.84 9.23 -7.98
N LEU A 72 7.60 9.39 -7.54
CA LEU A 72 6.53 8.44 -7.81
C LEU A 72 6.10 8.44 -9.28
N GLN A 73 6.21 9.58 -9.98
CA GLN A 73 5.92 9.71 -11.41
C GLN A 73 7.01 9.14 -12.33
N ARG A 74 8.26 8.99 -11.87
CA ARG A 74 9.36 8.44 -12.70
C ARG A 74 8.97 7.06 -13.24
N PRO A 75 9.29 6.72 -14.51
CA PRO A 75 9.02 5.39 -15.03
C PRO A 75 9.84 4.32 -14.30
N GLY A 76 9.31 3.09 -14.28
CA GLY A 76 9.94 1.94 -13.63
C GLY A 76 9.80 1.92 -12.10
N LEU A 77 10.46 0.93 -11.48
CA LEU A 77 10.56 0.74 -10.03
C LEU A 77 11.98 1.07 -9.60
N ASN A 78 12.13 2.10 -8.78
CA ASN A 78 13.40 2.45 -8.14
C ASN A 78 13.25 2.37 -6.63
N LEU A 79 14.38 2.27 -5.93
CA LEU A 79 14.40 2.11 -4.47
C LEU A 79 13.66 3.24 -3.75
N ALA A 80 13.78 4.48 -4.24
CA ALA A 80 13.12 5.64 -3.67
C ALA A 80 11.58 5.60 -3.80
N LYS A 81 11.07 5.09 -4.93
CA LYS A 81 9.63 4.90 -5.14
C LYS A 81 9.09 3.82 -4.21
N VAL A 82 9.78 2.68 -4.16
CA VAL A 82 9.37 1.57 -3.29
C VAL A 82 9.45 1.98 -1.81
N SER A 83 10.49 2.71 -1.41
CA SER A 83 10.62 3.17 -0.01
C SER A 83 9.51 4.13 0.40
N ILE A 84 9.05 5.00 -0.51
CA ILE A 84 7.88 5.85 -0.25
C ILE A 84 6.61 4.98 -0.11
N LEU A 85 6.38 4.04 -1.04
CA LEU A 85 5.14 3.26 -1.11
C LEU A 85 5.00 2.21 -0.01
N VAL A 86 6.11 1.62 0.43
CA VAL A 86 6.13 0.55 1.44
C VAL A 86 6.51 1.08 2.82
N GLY A 87 7.41 2.07 2.88
CA GLY A 87 7.87 2.65 4.14
C GLY A 87 6.96 3.76 4.69
N GLY A 88 6.13 4.38 3.84
CA GLY A 88 5.14 5.36 4.28
C GLY A 88 3.96 4.72 5.02
N PRO A 89 3.24 5.48 5.86
CA PRO A 89 2.00 5.01 6.45
C PRO A 89 0.99 4.74 5.32
N ASP A 90 0.44 3.52 5.27
CA ASP A 90 -0.33 2.99 4.12
C ASP A 90 -1.44 3.92 3.65
N TRP A 91 -2.34 4.27 4.58
CA TRP A 91 -3.52 5.05 4.25
C TRP A 91 -3.15 6.48 3.79
N PRO A 92 -2.35 7.28 4.53
CA PRO A 92 -1.94 8.59 4.06
C PRO A 92 -1.19 8.55 2.73
N THR A 93 -0.35 7.52 2.50
CA THR A 93 0.42 7.38 1.26
C THR A 93 -0.49 7.11 0.07
N SER A 94 -1.41 6.16 0.19
CA SER A 94 -2.34 5.80 -0.90
C SER A 94 -3.32 6.94 -1.21
N VAL A 95 -3.82 7.65 -0.19
CA VAL A 95 -4.68 8.83 -0.39
C VAL A 95 -3.88 9.95 -1.06
N LEU A 96 -2.65 10.22 -0.60
CA LEU A 96 -1.76 11.22 -1.21
C LEU A 96 -1.51 10.91 -2.70
N CYS A 97 -1.26 9.65 -3.05
CA CYS A 97 -1.13 9.24 -4.46
C CYS A 97 -2.36 9.61 -5.30
N GLY A 98 -3.55 9.56 -4.71
CA GLY A 98 -4.79 9.99 -5.37
C GLY A 98 -4.92 11.50 -5.48
N ILE A 99 -4.58 12.24 -4.41
CA ILE A 99 -4.58 13.72 -4.41
C ILE A 99 -3.58 14.26 -5.45
N LEU A 100 -2.44 13.59 -5.62
CA LEU A 100 -1.41 13.93 -6.61
C LEU A 100 -1.73 13.45 -8.03
N ASP A 101 -2.85 12.74 -8.20
CA ASP A 101 -3.34 12.16 -9.44
C ASP A 101 -2.32 11.26 -10.15
N LEU A 102 -1.76 10.32 -9.40
CA LEU A 102 -0.80 9.36 -9.92
C LEU A 102 -1.50 8.19 -10.60
N ASN A 103 -0.83 7.60 -11.61
CA ASN A 103 -1.31 6.39 -12.26
C ASN A 103 -1.35 5.22 -11.27
N LEU A 104 -2.44 4.46 -11.27
CA LEU A 104 -2.65 3.39 -10.29
C LEU A 104 -1.67 2.22 -10.47
N ALA A 105 -1.49 1.73 -11.70
CA ALA A 105 -0.69 0.52 -11.94
C ALA A 105 0.76 0.62 -11.44
N PRO A 106 1.53 1.71 -11.71
CA PRO A 106 2.88 1.87 -11.14
C PRO A 106 2.92 1.93 -9.62
N ILE A 107 1.86 2.46 -8.99
CA ILE A 107 1.74 2.55 -7.53
C ILE A 107 1.48 1.17 -6.93
N LEU A 108 0.57 0.38 -7.52
CA LEU A 108 0.32 -1.00 -7.09
C LEU A 108 1.56 -1.87 -7.27
N LEU A 109 2.25 -1.78 -8.41
CA LEU A 109 3.50 -2.51 -8.66
C LEU A 109 4.58 -2.14 -7.64
N GLY A 110 4.74 -0.85 -7.34
CA GLY A 110 5.71 -0.39 -6.33
C GLY A 110 5.35 -0.76 -4.89
N THR A 111 4.10 -1.17 -4.64
CA THR A 111 3.60 -1.63 -3.34
C THR A 111 3.78 -3.13 -3.13
N LEU A 112 3.97 -3.93 -4.19
CA LEU A 112 4.17 -5.38 -4.10
C LEU A 112 5.22 -5.84 -3.08
N PRO A 113 6.36 -5.11 -2.87
CA PRO A 113 7.34 -5.47 -1.85
C PRO A 113 6.82 -5.44 -0.41
N VAL A 114 5.59 -4.97 -0.15
CA VAL A 114 4.90 -5.14 1.14
C VAL A 114 4.82 -6.61 1.59
N LEU A 115 4.97 -7.58 0.67
CA LEU A 115 5.12 -8.99 1.02
C LEU A 115 6.24 -9.23 2.05
N PHE A 116 7.34 -8.46 2.00
CA PHE A 116 8.41 -8.55 3.00
C PHE A 116 7.95 -8.14 4.41
N LEU A 117 6.85 -7.41 4.54
CA LEU A 117 6.20 -7.10 5.82
C LEU A 117 5.14 -8.13 6.21
N ILE A 118 4.46 -8.73 5.22
CA ILE A 118 3.42 -9.74 5.46
C ILE A 118 4.05 -11.07 5.92
N ILE A 119 5.12 -11.52 5.26
CA ILE A 119 5.76 -12.82 5.50
C ILE A 119 6.15 -13.02 6.98
N PRO A 120 6.87 -12.10 7.65
CA PRO A 120 7.23 -12.28 9.06
C PRO A 120 6.00 -12.38 9.97
N THR A 121 4.95 -11.59 9.70
CA THR A 121 3.72 -11.62 10.51
C THR A 121 2.86 -12.86 10.29
N SER A 122 2.94 -13.46 9.10
CA SER A 122 2.32 -14.75 8.83
C SER A 122 3.11 -15.91 9.43
N LEU A 123 4.44 -15.80 9.55
CA LEU A 123 5.29 -16.82 10.19
C LEU A 123 5.18 -16.81 11.72
N SER A 124 4.81 -15.68 12.32
CA SER A 124 4.57 -15.58 13.77
C SER A 124 3.23 -16.12 14.23
N GLY A 125 2.34 -16.44 13.29
CA GLY A 125 1.01 -17.02 13.54
C GLY A 125 1.02 -18.53 13.73
#